data_AF-A0A924WNG3-F1
#
_entry.id   AF-A0A924WNG3-F1
#
_cell.length_a   1.000
_cell.length_b   1.000
_cell.length_c   1.000
_cell.angle_alpha   90.00
_cell.angle_beta   90.00
_cell.angle_gamma   90.00
#
_symmetry.space_group_name_H-M   'P 1'
#
loop_
_entity.id
_entity.type
_entity.pdbx_description
1 polymer ?
#
loop_
_entity_poly.entity_id
_entity_poly.type
_entity_poly.pdbx_seq_one_letter_code
_entity_poly.pdbx_strand_id
1 'polypeptide(L)'
;MSMSDRDGLIWYDGKLVPWRDANTHVLTHSLHYGLSVFEGIRAYKTDQGTAIFRLREHIERMSNSAHIYLMQLPYTREQLMEACREVVRENQLESCYVRPIAFYGSEKMGVSPKGASVHVAIAAWPWGAYLGPEGLEKGIRVKTSSFARHHVNVTMARAKFSATYANSILANLEATQDGYDEAMLLDVDGFVAEGSGENLFIVKDGKLYEPELTSALIGITRDAIIQLATELGIPVISKRLTRDDV
;
A
#
# COMPACT_ATOMS: atom_id res chain seq x y z
N MET A 1 3.70 -10.68 -19.45
CA MET A 1 3.55 -9.38 -20.13
C MET A 1 4.07 -8.29 -19.21
N SER A 2 4.81 -7.31 -19.75
CA SER A 2 5.40 -6.24 -18.95
C SER A 2 4.32 -5.34 -18.31
N MET A 3 4.65 -4.66 -17.21
CA MET A 3 3.83 -3.58 -16.68
C MET A 3 3.97 -2.29 -17.49
N SER A 4 5.06 -2.12 -18.26
CA SER A 4 5.29 -0.92 -19.09
C SER A 4 4.71 -1.01 -20.50
N ASP A 5 4.54 -2.23 -21.03
CA ASP A 5 4.05 -2.47 -22.39
C ASP A 5 2.62 -3.01 -22.34
N ARG A 6 1.66 -2.10 -22.25
CA ARG A 6 0.22 -2.37 -22.21
C ARG A 6 -0.54 -1.30 -22.99
N ASP A 7 -1.70 -1.67 -23.48
CA ASP A 7 -2.70 -0.70 -23.95
C ASP A 7 -3.48 -0.15 -22.76
N GLY A 8 -3.96 1.09 -22.88
CA GLY A 8 -4.70 1.78 -21.84
C GLY A 8 -4.19 3.20 -21.58
N LEU A 9 -4.69 3.80 -20.51
CA LEU A 9 -4.42 5.17 -20.12
C LEU A 9 -3.93 5.23 -18.68
N ILE A 10 -2.94 6.08 -18.43
CA ILE A 10 -2.46 6.45 -17.10
C ILE A 10 -2.75 7.93 -16.92
N TRP A 11 -3.30 8.31 -15.77
CA TRP A 11 -3.36 9.72 -15.41
C TRP A 11 -1.99 10.15 -14.94
N TYR A 12 -1.41 11.18 -15.54
CA TYR A 12 -0.08 11.69 -15.24
C TYR A 12 -0.13 13.21 -15.30
N ASP A 13 0.10 13.86 -14.16
CA ASP A 13 0.16 15.32 -14.00
C ASP A 13 -1.02 16.08 -14.64
N GLY A 14 -2.25 15.70 -14.29
CA GLY A 14 -3.45 16.44 -14.68
C GLY A 14 -4.12 15.98 -15.96
N LYS A 15 -3.59 14.97 -16.65
CA LYS A 15 -4.14 14.45 -17.91
C LYS A 15 -3.97 12.94 -18.04
N LEU A 16 -4.85 12.31 -18.82
CA LEU A 16 -4.64 10.95 -19.28
C LEU A 16 -3.62 10.93 -20.42
N VAL A 17 -2.65 10.04 -20.32
CA VAL A 17 -1.66 9.76 -21.36
C VAL A 17 -1.73 8.29 -21.76
N PRO A 18 -1.35 7.93 -22.99
CA PRO A 18 -1.17 6.52 -23.36
C PRO A 18 -0.28 5.82 -22.34
N TRP A 19 -0.63 4.59 -21.97
CA TRP A 19 0.04 3.81 -20.93
C TRP A 19 1.57 3.79 -21.09
N ARG A 20 2.05 3.63 -22.32
CA ARG A 20 3.48 3.54 -22.67
C ARG A 20 4.22 4.88 -22.57
N ASP A 21 3.48 5.99 -22.59
CA ASP A 21 4.03 7.34 -22.57
C ASP A 21 4.20 7.87 -21.13
N ALA A 22 3.70 7.15 -20.13
CA ALA A 22 3.88 7.44 -18.71
C ALA A 22 5.31 7.11 -18.24
N ASN A 23 6.31 7.77 -18.82
CA ASN A 23 7.73 7.59 -18.51
C ASN A 23 8.28 8.71 -17.62
N THR A 24 9.44 8.46 -17.02
CA THR A 24 10.22 9.43 -16.26
C THR A 24 11.71 9.23 -16.54
N HIS A 25 12.52 10.26 -16.36
CA HIS A 25 13.96 10.17 -16.63
C HIS A 25 14.67 9.29 -15.60
N VAL A 26 15.77 8.64 -15.98
CA VAL A 26 16.54 7.79 -15.05
C VAL A 26 17.21 8.58 -13.92
N LEU A 27 17.27 9.91 -14.02
CA LEU A 27 17.74 10.83 -12.95
C LEU A 27 16.58 11.43 -12.13
N THR A 28 15.43 10.75 -12.07
CA THR A 28 14.33 11.15 -11.19
C THR A 28 14.72 10.97 -9.73
N HIS A 29 14.59 12.03 -8.92
CA HIS A 29 15.09 12.09 -7.55
C HIS A 29 14.58 10.93 -6.68
N SER A 30 13.27 10.66 -6.72
CA SER A 30 12.67 9.57 -5.94
C SER A 30 13.14 8.17 -6.36
N LEU A 31 13.64 7.98 -7.58
CA LEU A 31 14.23 6.70 -8.01
C LEU A 31 15.55 6.42 -7.30
N HIS A 32 16.31 7.46 -6.95
CA HIS A 32 17.62 7.35 -6.30
C HIS A 32 17.54 7.47 -4.77
N TYR A 33 16.64 8.31 -4.27
CA TYR A 33 16.53 8.61 -2.83
C TYR A 33 15.29 8.01 -2.16
N GLY A 34 14.42 7.33 -2.91
CA GLY A 34 13.30 6.53 -2.37
C GLY A 34 12.11 7.32 -1.82
N LEU A 35 12.15 8.66 -1.86
CA LEU A 35 11.11 9.52 -1.31
C LEU A 35 9.95 9.68 -2.29
N SER A 36 9.03 8.72 -2.29
CA SER A 36 7.76 8.77 -3.01
C SER A 36 6.64 8.17 -2.17
N VAL A 37 5.46 8.78 -2.21
CA VAL A 37 4.28 8.28 -1.47
C VAL A 37 3.29 7.65 -2.44
N PHE A 38 2.60 6.60 -2.02
CA PHE A 38 1.71 5.88 -2.92
C PHE A 38 0.56 5.22 -2.18
N GLU A 39 -0.45 4.82 -2.95
CA GLU A 39 -1.59 4.08 -2.43
C GLU A 39 -1.84 2.76 -3.17
N GLY A 40 -2.59 1.90 -2.50
CA GLY A 40 -3.06 0.66 -3.07
C GLY A 40 -4.54 0.53 -2.83
N ILE A 41 -5.33 0.71 -3.89
CA ILE A 41 -6.78 0.83 -3.82
C ILE A 41 -7.39 -0.27 -4.70
N ARG A 42 -8.54 -0.81 -4.32
CA ARG A 42 -9.29 -1.75 -5.16
C ARG A 42 -10.62 -1.17 -5.61
N ALA A 43 -10.93 -1.41 -6.87
CA ALA A 43 -12.27 -1.26 -7.43
C ALA A 43 -12.87 -2.64 -7.63
N TYR A 44 -14.15 -2.78 -7.30
CA TYR A 44 -14.89 -4.03 -7.38
C TYR A 44 -16.12 -3.85 -8.25
N LYS A 45 -16.48 -4.91 -8.98
CA LYS A 45 -17.78 -5.02 -9.63
C LYS A 45 -18.85 -5.18 -8.56
N THR A 46 -19.88 -4.35 -8.62
CA THR A 46 -21.04 -4.41 -7.74
C THR A 46 -22.32 -4.45 -8.57
N ASP A 47 -23.46 -4.68 -7.92
CA ASP A 47 -24.78 -4.63 -8.57
C ASP A 47 -25.12 -3.25 -9.15
N GLN A 48 -24.41 -2.19 -8.73
CA GLN A 48 -24.58 -0.81 -9.21
C GLN A 48 -23.48 -0.39 -10.21
N GLY A 49 -22.62 -1.32 -10.63
CA GLY A 49 -21.44 -1.06 -11.47
C GLY A 49 -20.13 -1.10 -10.68
N THR A 50 -19.04 -0.68 -11.32
CA THR A 50 -17.72 -0.64 -10.66
C THR A 50 -17.69 0.43 -9.56
N ALA A 51 -17.33 0.04 -8.34
CA ALA A 51 -17.17 0.94 -7.21
C ALA A 51 -15.76 0.84 -6.61
N ILE A 52 -15.14 1.98 -6.30
CA ILE A 52 -13.83 2.05 -5.62
C ILE A 52 -14.06 2.02 -4.12
N PHE A 53 -13.52 1.01 -3.44
CA PHE A 53 -13.71 0.83 -2.00
C PHE A 53 -12.88 1.85 -1.21
N ARG A 54 -13.53 2.60 -0.31
CA ARG A 54 -12.91 3.56 0.62
C ARG A 54 -11.94 4.55 -0.04
N LEU A 55 -12.29 5.02 -1.24
CA LEU A 55 -11.44 5.91 -2.04
C LEU A 55 -11.02 7.18 -1.28
N ARG A 56 -11.94 7.79 -0.53
CA ARG A 56 -11.67 9.01 0.25
C ARG A 56 -10.57 8.75 1.28
N GLU A 57 -10.69 7.68 2.05
CA GLU A 57 -9.74 7.32 3.11
C GLU A 57 -8.36 7.01 2.54
N HIS A 58 -8.29 6.35 1.38
CA HIS A 58 -7.03 6.13 0.68
C HIS A 58 -6.36 7.45 0.25
N ILE A 59 -7.10 8.37 -0.37
CA ILE A 59 -6.54 9.66 -0.82
C ILE A 59 -6.18 10.58 0.36
N GLU A 60 -6.93 10.52 1.45
CA GLU A 60 -6.58 11.20 2.71
C GLU A 60 -5.27 10.65 3.29
N ARG A 61 -5.09 9.32 3.32
CA ARG A 61 -3.82 8.71 3.77
C ARG A 61 -2.65 9.03 2.84
N MET A 62 -2.86 9.07 1.52
CA MET A 62 -1.83 9.52 0.57
C MET A 62 -1.41 10.96 0.88
N SER A 63 -2.38 11.85 1.09
CA SER A 63 -2.14 13.25 1.44
C SER A 63 -1.39 13.39 2.78
N ASN A 64 -1.77 12.60 3.78
CA ASN A 64 -1.10 12.57 5.08
C ASN A 64 0.33 12.02 4.97
N SER A 65 0.54 11.01 4.12
CA SER A 65 1.88 10.46 3.85
C SER A 65 2.78 11.51 3.20
N ALA A 66 2.25 12.27 2.24
CA ALA A 66 2.97 13.39 1.62
C ALA A 66 3.31 14.48 2.66
N HIS A 67 2.35 14.82 3.52
CA HIS A 67 2.53 15.80 4.59
C HIS A 67 3.62 15.41 5.59
N ILE A 68 3.63 14.14 6.06
CA ILE A 68 4.66 13.60 6.96
C ILE A 68 6.07 13.76 6.37
N TYR A 69 6.20 13.61 5.06
CA TYR A 69 7.47 13.76 4.33
C TYR A 69 7.70 15.14 3.73
N LEU A 70 6.90 16.14 4.12
CA LEU A 70 7.00 17.52 3.67
C LEU A 70 6.90 17.68 2.13
N MET A 71 6.26 16.72 1.46
CA MET A 71 5.97 16.75 0.03
C MET A 71 4.66 17.50 -0.21
N GLN A 72 4.72 18.60 -0.96
CA GLN A 72 3.54 19.36 -1.34
C GLN A 72 2.95 18.75 -2.62
N LEU A 73 1.78 18.11 -2.49
CA LEU A 73 1.06 17.61 -3.65
C LEU A 73 0.48 18.78 -4.47
N PRO A 74 0.63 18.78 -5.80
CA PRO A 74 0.13 19.87 -6.66
C PRO A 74 -1.37 19.76 -6.97
N TYR A 75 -2.08 18.80 -6.39
CA TYR A 75 -3.51 18.54 -6.63
C TYR A 75 -4.28 18.43 -5.31
N THR A 76 -5.54 18.85 -5.32
CA THR A 76 -6.44 18.66 -4.18
C THR A 76 -6.88 17.19 -4.04
N ARG A 77 -7.39 16.83 -2.87
CA ARG A 77 -7.91 15.48 -2.61
C ARG A 77 -9.06 15.14 -3.57
N GLU A 78 -9.91 16.11 -3.88
CA GLU A 78 -11.04 15.95 -4.81
C GLU A 78 -10.55 15.66 -6.22
N GLN A 79 -9.51 16.37 -6.69
CA GLN A 79 -8.89 16.11 -7.99
C GLN A 79 -8.27 14.72 -8.06
N LEU A 80 -7.57 14.28 -7.00
CA LEU A 80 -6.97 12.94 -6.95
C LEU A 80 -8.02 11.83 -6.89
N MET A 81 -9.13 12.04 -6.16
CA MET A 81 -10.26 11.10 -6.15
C MET A 81 -10.91 11.00 -7.54
N GLU A 82 -11.12 12.13 -8.22
CA GLU A 82 -11.66 12.10 -9.58
C GLU A 82 -10.69 11.42 -10.56
N ALA A 83 -9.40 11.73 -10.50
CA ALA A 83 -8.40 11.07 -11.34
C ALA A 83 -8.37 9.55 -11.13
N CYS A 84 -8.56 9.06 -9.90
CA CYS A 84 -8.71 7.62 -9.66
C CYS A 84 -9.94 7.03 -10.34
N ARG A 85 -11.09 7.71 -10.28
CA ARG A 85 -12.33 7.29 -10.97
C ARG A 85 -12.18 7.32 -12.48
N GLU A 86 -11.56 8.38 -12.99
CA GLU A 86 -11.31 8.59 -14.42
C GLU A 86 -10.44 7.45 -14.99
N VAL A 87 -9.32 7.11 -14.34
CA VAL A 87 -8.46 6.00 -14.81
C VAL A 87 -9.21 4.68 -14.86
N VAL A 88 -10.04 4.37 -13.85
CA VAL A 88 -10.84 3.12 -13.84
C VAL A 88 -11.87 3.12 -14.98
N ARG A 89 -12.56 4.25 -15.17
CA ARG A 89 -13.61 4.43 -16.19
C ARG A 89 -13.06 4.37 -17.61
N GLU A 90 -12.01 5.13 -17.92
CA GLU A 90 -11.47 5.23 -19.27
C GLU A 90 -10.74 3.96 -19.72
N ASN A 91 -10.21 3.17 -18.77
CA ASN A 91 -9.71 1.83 -19.05
C ASN A 91 -10.80 0.73 -19.01
N GLN A 92 -12.07 1.09 -18.80
CA GLN A 92 -13.23 0.19 -18.82
C GLN A 92 -13.07 -1.02 -17.87
N LEU A 93 -12.54 -0.77 -16.67
CA LEU A 93 -12.22 -1.82 -15.71
C LEU A 93 -13.42 -2.14 -14.80
N GLU A 94 -13.91 -3.39 -14.86
CA GLU A 94 -14.96 -3.86 -13.96
C GLU A 94 -14.46 -4.17 -12.54
N SER A 95 -13.21 -4.62 -12.42
CA SER A 95 -12.54 -4.88 -11.15
C SER A 95 -11.04 -4.74 -11.34
N CYS A 96 -10.40 -3.93 -10.51
CA CYS A 96 -9.00 -3.58 -10.71
C CYS A 96 -8.32 -3.15 -9.42
N TYR A 97 -6.99 -3.12 -9.48
CA TYR A 97 -6.15 -2.45 -8.52
C TYR A 97 -5.74 -1.09 -9.08
N VAL A 98 -5.86 -0.04 -8.27
CA VAL A 98 -5.49 1.35 -8.60
C VAL A 98 -4.27 1.74 -7.76
N ARG A 99 -3.27 2.34 -8.40
CA ARG A 99 -1.97 2.73 -7.82
C ARG A 99 -1.71 4.22 -8.06
N PRO A 100 -2.22 5.11 -7.20
CA PRO A 100 -1.73 6.48 -7.12
C PRO A 100 -0.30 6.50 -6.57
N ILE A 101 0.56 7.33 -7.13
CA ILE A 101 1.92 7.59 -6.66
C ILE A 101 2.28 9.07 -6.87
N ALA A 102 2.93 9.66 -5.88
CA ALA A 102 3.53 10.98 -5.96
C ALA A 102 5.04 10.92 -5.66
N PHE A 103 5.83 11.63 -6.45
CA PHE A 103 7.29 11.53 -6.42
C PHE A 103 7.97 12.81 -6.91
N TYR A 104 9.23 13.03 -6.51
CA TYR A 104 10.04 14.15 -6.97
C TYR A 104 10.66 13.87 -8.34
N GLY A 105 10.65 14.89 -9.19
CA GLY A 105 11.15 14.89 -10.56
C GLY A 105 12.67 14.85 -10.70
N SER A 106 13.14 15.17 -11.90
CA SER A 106 14.55 14.99 -12.32
C SER A 106 15.33 16.30 -12.46
N GLU A 107 14.84 17.40 -11.91
CA GLU A 107 15.48 18.72 -12.05
C GLU A 107 16.79 18.83 -11.26
N LYS A 108 16.97 18.04 -10.21
CA LYS A 108 18.15 18.07 -9.33
C LYS A 108 18.48 16.71 -8.72
N MET A 109 19.78 16.51 -8.45
CA MET A 109 20.33 15.27 -7.87
C MET A 109 21.12 15.50 -6.56
N GLY A 110 20.81 16.57 -5.82
CA GLY A 110 21.23 16.68 -4.43
C GLY A 110 20.24 15.96 -3.52
N VAL A 111 20.65 15.62 -2.28
CA VAL A 111 19.76 15.01 -1.28
C VAL A 111 18.52 15.89 -1.03
N SER A 112 18.71 17.22 -0.98
CA SER A 112 17.59 18.15 -0.86
C SER A 112 16.76 18.19 -2.15
N PRO A 113 15.43 17.92 -2.09
CA PRO A 113 14.57 18.00 -3.25
C PRO A 113 14.14 19.44 -3.60
N LYS A 114 14.71 20.46 -2.95
CA LYS A 114 14.28 21.86 -3.12
C LYS A 114 14.46 22.33 -4.58
N GLY A 115 13.33 22.61 -5.23
CA GLY A 115 13.27 23.03 -6.62
C GLY A 115 13.14 21.87 -7.62
N ALA A 116 12.97 20.63 -7.15
CA ALA A 116 12.42 19.55 -7.98
C ALA A 116 10.89 19.63 -7.97
N SER A 117 10.26 19.29 -9.09
CA SER A 117 8.80 19.22 -9.19
C SER A 117 8.27 18.00 -8.44
N VAL A 118 7.04 18.06 -7.97
CA VAL A 118 6.32 16.87 -7.49
C VAL A 118 5.40 16.42 -8.61
N HIS A 119 5.59 15.19 -9.09
CA HIS A 119 4.74 14.55 -10.09
C HIS A 119 3.74 13.63 -9.39
N VAL A 120 2.58 13.45 -10.03
CA VAL A 120 1.57 12.47 -9.58
C VAL A 120 1.11 11.64 -10.77
N ALA A 121 1.14 10.31 -10.61
CA ALA A 121 0.63 9.36 -11.58
C ALA A 121 -0.38 8.40 -10.94
N ILE A 122 -1.41 8.01 -11.69
CA ILE A 122 -2.41 7.04 -11.28
C ILE A 122 -2.61 6.03 -12.42
N ALA A 123 -2.28 4.78 -12.14
CA ALA A 123 -2.51 3.65 -13.04
C ALA A 123 -3.52 2.68 -12.41
N ALA A 124 -4.28 1.97 -13.25
CA ALA A 124 -5.16 0.89 -12.79
C ALA A 124 -5.08 -0.32 -13.73
N TRP A 125 -5.16 -1.52 -13.17
CA TRP A 125 -5.15 -2.76 -13.97
C TRP A 125 -5.85 -3.91 -13.25
N PRO A 126 -6.30 -4.95 -13.98
CA PRO A 126 -6.86 -6.16 -13.36
C PRO A 126 -5.85 -6.82 -12.42
N TRP A 127 -6.26 -7.14 -11.19
CA TRP A 127 -5.43 -7.85 -10.22
C TRP A 127 -6.28 -8.85 -9.43
N GLY A 128 -5.94 -10.14 -9.52
CA GLY A 128 -6.61 -11.24 -8.80
C GLY A 128 -6.34 -11.24 -7.29
N ALA A 129 -6.50 -12.39 -6.63
CA ALA A 129 -6.09 -12.54 -5.23
C ALA A 129 -4.56 -12.43 -5.10
N TYR A 130 -4.06 -11.61 -4.16
CA TYR A 130 -2.62 -11.40 -3.97
C TYR A 130 -1.92 -12.69 -3.52
N LEU A 131 -2.50 -13.38 -2.54
CA LEU A 131 -2.03 -14.66 -2.00
C LEU A 131 -2.66 -15.88 -2.68
N GLY A 132 -3.15 -15.68 -3.91
CA GLY A 132 -3.84 -16.70 -4.69
C GLY A 132 -5.26 -17.03 -4.20
N PRO A 133 -6.11 -17.59 -5.07
CA PRO A 133 -7.47 -18.00 -4.70
C PRO A 133 -7.47 -19.14 -3.68
N GLU A 134 -6.51 -20.07 -3.78
CA GLU A 134 -6.37 -21.17 -2.82
C GLU A 134 -6.02 -20.67 -1.41
N GLY A 135 -5.17 -19.65 -1.30
CA GLY A 135 -4.81 -19.03 -0.03
C GLY A 135 -6.01 -18.35 0.66
N LEU A 136 -6.96 -17.83 -0.11
CA LEU A 136 -8.20 -17.27 0.44
C LEU A 136 -9.13 -18.34 1.03
N GLU A 137 -9.16 -19.54 0.43
CA GLU A 137 -10.07 -20.61 0.84
C GLU A 137 -9.46 -21.51 1.93
N LYS A 138 -8.17 -21.83 1.83
CA LYS A 138 -7.49 -22.83 2.67
C LYS A 138 -6.51 -22.24 3.68
N GLY A 139 -6.25 -20.94 3.59
CA GLY A 139 -5.16 -20.28 4.31
C GLY A 139 -3.81 -20.48 3.61
N ILE A 140 -2.80 -19.78 4.13
CA ILE A 140 -1.43 -19.77 3.60
C ILE A 140 -0.41 -20.20 4.66
N ARG A 141 0.80 -20.55 4.22
CA ARG A 141 1.95 -20.87 5.07
C ARG A 141 2.79 -19.62 5.28
N VAL A 142 2.92 -19.18 6.53
CA VAL A 142 3.66 -17.97 6.89
C VAL A 142 4.98 -18.32 7.60
N LYS A 143 6.06 -17.60 7.29
CA LYS A 143 7.35 -17.70 7.98
C LYS A 143 7.62 -16.42 8.78
N THR A 144 8.04 -16.53 10.04
CA THR A 144 8.60 -15.38 10.75
C THR A 144 9.91 -14.95 10.10
N SER A 145 9.97 -13.72 9.62
CA SER A 145 11.14 -13.11 8.99
C SER A 145 12.28 -12.94 10.00
N SER A 146 13.52 -13.09 9.55
CA SER A 146 14.71 -12.72 10.32
C SER A 146 15.00 -11.22 10.29
N PHE A 147 14.45 -10.49 9.31
CA PHE A 147 14.49 -9.04 9.25
C PHE A 147 13.44 -8.43 10.17
N ALA A 148 13.87 -7.52 11.05
CA ALA A 148 12.98 -6.74 11.91
C ALA A 148 12.18 -5.72 11.09
N ARG A 149 10.97 -5.39 11.58
CA ARG A 149 10.14 -4.31 11.06
C ARG A 149 10.76 -2.95 11.40
N HIS A 150 10.28 -1.92 10.71
CA HIS A 150 10.76 -0.56 10.85
C HIS A 150 10.73 -0.03 12.27
N HIS A 151 11.82 0.63 12.69
CA HIS A 151 11.84 1.45 13.90
C HIS A 151 11.08 2.76 13.65
N VAL A 152 10.17 3.12 14.57
CA VAL A 152 9.21 4.25 14.42
C VAL A 152 9.86 5.64 14.35
N ASN A 153 11.12 5.76 14.76
CA ASN A 153 11.91 7.00 14.67
C ASN A 153 13.01 6.96 13.59
N VAL A 154 13.09 5.87 12.81
CA VAL A 154 13.99 5.78 11.64
C VAL A 154 13.19 5.98 10.36
N THR A 155 12.02 5.35 10.27
CA THR A 155 11.06 5.61 9.20
C THR A 155 9.74 6.06 9.79
N MET A 156 9.01 6.91 9.06
CA MET A 156 7.70 7.37 9.52
C MET A 156 6.64 6.33 9.16
N ALA A 157 6.44 5.34 10.03
CA ALA A 157 5.59 4.15 9.79
C ALA A 157 4.12 4.46 9.45
N ARG A 158 3.65 5.67 9.74
CA ARG A 158 2.28 6.12 9.38
C ARG A 158 2.15 6.58 7.92
N ALA A 159 3.27 6.89 7.26
CA ALA A 159 3.29 7.25 5.86
C ALA A 159 3.50 6.01 5.00
N LYS A 160 2.69 5.86 3.96
CA LYS A 160 2.86 4.83 2.95
C LYS A 160 3.76 5.37 1.84
N PHE A 161 5.05 5.01 1.91
CA PHE A 161 6.07 5.54 1.01
C PHE A 161 7.02 4.43 0.52
N SER A 162 7.71 4.65 -0.58
CA SER A 162 8.38 3.57 -1.31
C SER A 162 9.59 2.98 -0.59
N ALA A 163 10.39 3.77 0.13
CA ALA A 163 11.62 3.26 0.73
C ALA A 163 11.38 2.22 1.86
N THR A 164 10.22 2.24 2.54
CA THR A 164 9.91 1.19 3.54
C THR A 164 9.71 -0.19 2.92
N TYR A 165 9.43 -0.27 1.61
CA TYR A 165 9.17 -1.55 0.95
C TYR A 165 10.44 -2.34 0.66
N ALA A 166 11.65 -1.75 0.77
CA ALA A 166 12.89 -2.53 0.72
C ALA A 166 12.93 -3.60 1.82
N ASN A 167 12.50 -3.25 3.04
CA ASN A 167 12.38 -4.19 4.16
C ASN A 167 11.31 -5.27 3.88
N SER A 168 10.14 -4.87 3.40
CA SER A 168 9.06 -5.81 3.03
C SER A 168 9.51 -6.79 1.95
N ILE A 169 10.24 -6.31 0.93
CA ILE A 169 10.78 -7.15 -0.15
C ILE A 169 11.78 -8.16 0.41
N LEU A 170 12.71 -7.75 1.28
CA LEU A 170 13.69 -8.67 1.89
C LEU A 170 13.00 -9.78 2.71
N ALA A 171 12.02 -9.42 3.53
CA ALA A 171 11.26 -10.38 4.33
C ALA A 171 10.46 -11.35 3.45
N ASN A 172 9.75 -10.85 2.43
CA ASN A 172 8.99 -11.68 1.51
C ASN A 172 9.89 -12.61 0.68
N LEU A 173 11.04 -12.12 0.20
CA LEU A 173 12.02 -12.93 -0.51
C LEU A 173 12.58 -14.06 0.37
N GLU A 174 12.91 -13.79 1.64
CA GLU A 174 13.35 -14.82 2.59
C GLU A 174 12.29 -15.92 2.77
N ALA A 175 11.03 -15.54 3.01
CA ALA A 175 9.95 -16.50 3.20
C ALA A 175 9.69 -17.34 1.95
N THR A 176 9.62 -16.71 0.77
CA THR A 176 9.31 -17.39 -0.48
C THR A 176 10.46 -18.28 -0.99
N GLN A 177 11.72 -17.90 -0.73
CA GLN A 177 12.88 -18.76 -1.04
C GLN A 177 12.87 -20.07 -0.24
N ASP A 178 12.33 -20.04 0.99
CA ASP A 178 12.17 -21.22 1.84
C ASP A 178 10.85 -21.99 1.58
N GLY A 179 10.08 -21.59 0.55
CA GLY A 179 8.84 -22.26 0.16
C GLY A 179 7.63 -21.94 1.04
N TYR A 180 7.60 -20.77 1.68
CA TYR A 180 6.42 -20.21 2.35
C TYR A 180 5.73 -19.19 1.43
N ASP A 181 4.49 -18.84 1.74
CA ASP A 181 3.69 -17.94 0.91
C ASP A 181 3.86 -16.47 1.29
N GLU A 182 4.11 -16.18 2.58
CA GLU A 182 4.29 -14.82 3.10
C GLU A 182 5.16 -14.77 4.35
N ALA A 183 5.71 -13.59 4.63
CA ALA A 183 6.49 -13.30 5.82
C ALA A 183 5.66 -12.61 6.91
N MET A 184 5.86 -12.99 8.18
CA MET A 184 5.45 -12.23 9.36
C MET A 184 6.66 -11.53 9.96
N LEU A 185 6.59 -10.21 10.13
CA LEU A 185 7.67 -9.41 10.69
C LEU A 185 7.42 -9.12 12.17
N LEU A 186 8.50 -9.13 12.95
CA LEU A 186 8.51 -8.68 14.33
C LEU A 186 9.04 -7.25 14.42
N ASP A 187 8.58 -6.45 15.37
CA ASP A 187 9.16 -5.16 15.71
C ASP A 187 10.57 -5.31 16.33
N VAL A 188 11.21 -4.17 16.60
CA VAL A 188 12.57 -4.11 17.16
C VAL A 188 12.69 -4.67 18.58
N ASP A 189 11.56 -4.86 19.27
CA ASP A 189 11.49 -5.44 20.61
C ASP A 189 11.12 -6.93 20.57
N GLY A 190 10.88 -7.50 19.38
CA GLY A 190 10.55 -8.91 19.18
C GLY A 190 9.06 -9.27 19.22
N PHE A 191 8.16 -8.29 19.18
CA PHE A 191 6.71 -8.52 19.14
C PHE A 191 6.20 -8.52 17.70
N VAL A 192 5.14 -9.27 17.42
CA VAL A 192 4.51 -9.33 16.09
C VAL A 192 4.06 -7.91 15.68
N ALA A 193 4.44 -7.49 14.48
CA ALA A 193 4.06 -6.20 13.93
C ALA A 193 2.99 -6.34 12.83
N GLU A 194 3.37 -6.95 11.70
CA GLU A 194 2.52 -7.12 10.52
C GLU A 194 3.17 -8.12 9.54
N GLY A 195 2.47 -8.47 8.47
CA GLY A 195 3.03 -9.16 7.30
C GLY A 195 3.91 -8.23 6.45
N SER A 196 4.46 -8.73 5.34
CA SER A 196 5.29 -7.89 4.46
C SER A 196 4.47 -6.78 3.78
N GLY A 197 3.18 -7.00 3.52
CA GLY A 197 2.26 -6.05 2.91
C GLY A 197 0.90 -5.91 3.62
N GLU A 198 0.68 -6.63 4.72
CA GLU A 198 -0.64 -6.88 5.32
C GLU A 198 -0.63 -6.63 6.84
N ASN A 199 -1.67 -6.03 7.40
CA ASN A 199 -1.88 -6.13 8.85
C ASN A 199 -2.31 -7.55 9.24
N LEU A 200 -2.04 -7.93 10.50
CA LEU A 200 -2.31 -9.27 11.02
C LEU A 200 -3.38 -9.24 12.11
N PHE A 201 -4.24 -10.26 12.13
CA PHE A 201 -5.17 -10.56 13.20
C PHE A 201 -5.06 -12.04 13.59
N ILE A 202 -5.32 -12.36 14.87
CA ILE A 202 -5.53 -13.74 15.33
C ILE A 202 -6.88 -13.85 16.02
N VAL A 203 -7.47 -15.05 16.03
CA VAL A 203 -8.72 -15.33 16.73
C VAL A 203 -8.43 -16.30 17.86
N LYS A 204 -8.83 -15.93 19.08
CA LYS A 204 -8.68 -16.77 20.27
C LYS A 204 -9.86 -16.58 21.20
N ASP A 205 -10.44 -17.68 21.68
CA ASP A 205 -11.58 -17.69 22.61
C ASP A 205 -12.76 -16.80 22.16
N GLY A 206 -13.06 -16.82 20.85
CA GLY A 206 -14.15 -16.04 20.25
C GLY A 206 -13.89 -14.54 20.15
N LYS A 207 -12.65 -14.08 20.37
CA LYS A 207 -12.24 -12.67 20.28
C LYS A 207 -11.23 -12.49 19.17
N LEU A 208 -11.26 -11.31 18.55
CA LEU A 208 -10.27 -10.90 17.55
C LEU A 208 -9.16 -10.13 18.24
N TYR A 209 -7.91 -10.55 18.04
CA TYR A 209 -6.73 -9.85 18.54
C TYR A 209 -5.92 -9.29 17.39
N GLU A 210 -5.32 -8.15 17.63
CA GLU A 210 -4.37 -7.52 16.71
C GLU A 210 -3.14 -7.02 17.45
N PRO A 211 -1.99 -6.94 16.77
CA PRO A 211 -0.85 -6.20 17.27
C PRO A 211 -1.22 -4.75 17.59
N GLU A 212 -0.74 -4.28 18.74
CA GLU A 212 -0.73 -2.84 19.01
C GLU A 212 0.06 -2.10 17.94
N LEU A 213 -0.61 -1.20 17.22
CA LEU A 213 -0.01 -0.50 16.09
C LEU A 213 1.06 0.51 16.55
N THR A 214 2.30 0.07 16.62
CA THR A 214 3.47 0.93 16.83
C THR A 214 4.23 1.13 15.51
N SER A 215 4.84 0.07 14.99
CA SER A 215 5.70 0.03 13.80
C SER A 215 4.98 -0.30 12.49
N ALA A 216 3.73 -0.77 12.59
CA ALA A 216 2.91 -1.18 11.46
C ALA A 216 2.11 -0.03 10.82
N LEU A 217 1.75 -0.20 9.55
CA LEU A 217 0.92 0.78 8.83
C LEU A 217 -0.52 0.74 9.38
N ILE A 218 -1.17 1.90 9.47
CA ILE A 218 -2.62 1.96 9.76
C ILE A 218 -3.38 1.57 8.49
N GLY A 219 -3.70 0.28 8.37
CA GLY A 219 -4.41 -0.26 7.22
C GLY A 219 -5.88 0.16 7.16
N ILE A 220 -6.33 0.52 5.96
CA ILE A 220 -7.75 0.82 5.68
C ILE A 220 -8.58 -0.48 5.66
N THR A 221 -8.00 -1.59 5.20
CA THR A 221 -8.62 -2.92 5.30
C THR A 221 -8.72 -3.36 6.75
N ARG A 222 -7.67 -3.16 7.56
CA ARG A 222 -7.68 -3.42 9.00
C ARG A 222 -8.84 -2.67 9.68
N ASP A 223 -8.95 -1.37 9.44
CA ASP A 223 -10.04 -0.55 9.98
C ASP A 223 -11.43 -1.07 9.57
N ALA A 224 -11.61 -1.49 8.31
CA ALA A 224 -12.86 -2.09 7.85
C ALA A 224 -13.18 -3.43 8.57
N ILE A 225 -12.18 -4.27 8.82
CA ILE A 225 -12.35 -5.52 9.57
C ILE A 225 -12.76 -5.25 11.02
N ILE A 226 -12.16 -4.25 11.67
CA ILE A 226 -12.52 -3.86 13.05
C ILE A 226 -13.95 -3.34 13.11
N GLN A 227 -14.36 -2.53 12.13
CA GLN A 227 -15.74 -2.06 12.03
C GLN A 227 -16.71 -3.23 11.89
N LEU A 228 -16.46 -4.16 10.97
CA LEU A 228 -17.30 -5.35 10.77
C LEU A 228 -17.35 -6.23 12.01
N ALA A 229 -16.22 -6.46 12.68
CA ALA A 229 -16.18 -7.22 13.93
C ALA A 229 -17.06 -6.58 15.01
N THR A 230 -17.01 -5.24 15.12
CA THR A 230 -17.84 -4.48 16.06
C THR A 230 -19.34 -4.63 15.74
N GLU A 231 -19.72 -4.50 14.47
CA GLU A 231 -21.10 -4.67 14.01
C GLU A 231 -21.63 -6.09 14.26
N LEU A 232 -20.75 -7.10 14.22
CA LEU A 232 -21.06 -8.50 14.53
C LEU A 232 -20.98 -8.82 16.03
N GLY A 233 -20.66 -7.86 16.89
CA GLY A 233 -20.51 -8.07 18.33
C GLY A 233 -19.29 -8.90 18.74
N ILE A 234 -18.28 -9.00 17.87
CA ILE A 234 -17.02 -9.70 18.14
C ILE A 234 -16.05 -8.72 18.82
N PRO A 235 -15.59 -8.98 20.07
CA PRO A 235 -14.64 -8.11 20.73
C PRO A 235 -13.30 -8.07 20.00
N VAL A 236 -12.81 -6.85 19.74
CA VAL A 236 -11.48 -6.60 19.17
C VAL A 236 -10.54 -6.10 20.27
N ILE A 237 -9.38 -6.76 20.43
CA ILE A 237 -8.39 -6.43 21.45
C ILE A 237 -7.04 -6.14 20.79
N SER A 238 -6.60 -4.90 20.90
CA SER A 238 -5.23 -4.49 20.53
C SER A 238 -4.29 -4.74 21.70
N LYS A 239 -3.26 -5.55 21.51
CA LYS A 239 -2.19 -5.77 22.50
C LYS A 239 -0.86 -6.10 21.81
N ARG A 240 0.25 -6.03 22.54
CA ARG A 240 1.50 -6.63 22.07
C ARG A 240 1.32 -8.15 21.97
N LEU A 241 1.66 -8.72 20.82
CA LEU A 241 1.60 -10.16 20.55
C LEU A 241 3.02 -10.70 20.42
N THR A 242 3.31 -11.81 21.07
CA THR A 242 4.56 -12.55 20.83
C THR A 242 4.37 -13.54 19.69
N ARG A 243 5.48 -14.06 19.12
CA ARG A 243 5.39 -15.02 18.02
C ARG A 243 4.72 -16.35 18.38
N ASP A 244 4.67 -16.68 19.67
CA ASP A 244 4.04 -17.87 20.25
C ASP A 244 2.59 -17.61 20.72
N ASP A 245 2.10 -16.36 20.64
CA ASP A 245 0.65 -16.08 20.68
C ASP A 245 -0.07 -16.51 19.38
N VAL A 246 0.68 -16.61 18.26
CA VAL A 246 0.21 -16.91 16.89
C VAL A 246 0.40 -18.40 16.58
#